data_AF-A0A6N8B4C9-F1
#
_entry.id   AF-A0A6N8B4C9-F1
#
_cell.length_a   1.000
_cell.length_b   1.000
_cell.length_c   1.000
_cell.angle_alpha   90.00
_cell.angle_beta   90.00
_cell.angle_gamma   90.00
#
_symmetry.space_group_name_H-M   'P 1'
#
loop_
_entity.id
_entity.type
_entity.pdbx_description
1 polymer ?
#
loop_
_entity_poly.entity_id
_entity_poly.type
_entity_poly.pdbx_seq_one_letter_code
_entity_poly.pdbx_strand_id
1 'polypeptide(L)'
;MLRQNKGFTMLELMVVVLIICVLAGFALPKFTYEYQKSKEARAMAEMKTIKNMIELYNIENEEYPTTGDFEDIVKANGFDDWGTTEGKGDPWGNAYHYQVNDTSPSEYALWSEGASGDSGDDIIFTHEDDDPIMEGDSDSDVSSGLANESVSKTTS
;
A
#
# COMPACT_ATOMS: atom_id res chain seq x y z
N MET A 1 25.23 57.95 -36.72
CA MET A 1 24.64 56.63 -37.06
C MET A 1 23.46 56.39 -36.13
N LEU A 2 22.23 56.49 -36.64
CA LEU A 2 21.02 56.28 -35.83
C LEU A 2 20.76 54.78 -35.72
N ARG A 3 20.88 54.24 -34.50
CA ARG A 3 20.53 52.86 -34.15
C ARG A 3 19.03 52.65 -34.39
N GLN A 4 18.69 51.70 -35.25
CA GLN A 4 17.32 51.23 -35.36
C GLN A 4 17.02 50.29 -34.19
N ASN A 5 16.35 50.82 -33.17
CA ASN A 5 15.73 50.01 -32.13
C ASN A 5 14.52 49.32 -32.75
N LYS A 6 14.69 48.06 -33.18
CA LYS A 6 13.58 47.21 -33.59
C LYS A 6 12.75 46.89 -32.33
N GLY A 7 11.59 47.52 -32.21
CA GLY A 7 10.61 47.20 -31.17
C GLY A 7 9.95 45.85 -31.47
N PHE A 8 9.53 45.16 -30.40
CA PHE A 8 8.79 43.90 -30.47
C PHE A 8 7.47 44.11 -31.20
N THR A 9 7.07 43.17 -32.06
CA THR A 9 5.76 43.26 -32.72
C THR A 9 4.66 42.78 -31.77
N MET A 10 3.49 43.42 -31.83
CA MET A 10 2.32 42.93 -31.06
C MET A 10 1.93 41.51 -31.48
N LEU A 11 2.15 41.18 -32.75
CA LEU A 11 1.87 39.86 -33.31
C LEU A 11 2.76 38.77 -32.70
N GLU A 12 4.04 39.05 -32.45
CA GLU A 12 4.94 38.12 -31.74
C GLU A 12 4.39 37.75 -30.37
N LEU A 13 3.91 38.74 -29.60
CA LEU A 13 3.34 38.46 -28.29
C LEU A 13 2.03 37.67 -28.39
N MET A 14 1.18 37.96 -29.38
CA MET A 14 -0.09 37.27 -29.58
C MET A 14 0.09 35.77 -29.90
N VAL A 15 1.04 35.44 -30.78
CA VAL A 15 1.34 34.04 -31.12
C VAL A 15 1.94 33.31 -29.92
N VAL A 16 2.79 33.98 -29.13
CA VAL A 16 3.39 33.39 -27.93
C VAL A 16 2.32 33.04 -26.89
N VAL A 17 1.41 33.97 -26.57
CA VAL A 17 0.34 33.68 -25.60
C VAL A 17 -0.65 32.64 -26.13
N LEU A 18 -0.91 32.62 -27.44
CA LEU A 18 -1.72 31.58 -28.09
C LEU A 18 -1.12 30.19 -27.87
N ILE A 19 0.18 30.03 -28.14
CA ILE A 19 0.87 28.74 -27.97
C ILE A 19 0.91 28.34 -26.49
N ILE A 20 1.16 29.29 -25.57
CA ILE A 20 1.14 29.03 -24.12
C ILE A 20 -0.26 28.55 -23.67
N CYS A 21 -1.34 29.17 -24.15
CA CYS A 21 -2.70 28.75 -23.83
C CYS A 21 -3.01 27.32 -24.31
N VAL A 22 -2.55 26.95 -25.51
CA VAL A 22 -2.71 25.59 -26.04
C VAL A 22 -1.90 24.58 -25.22
N LEU A 23 -0.63 24.88 -24.92
CA LEU A 23 0.24 23.99 -24.15
C LEU A 23 -0.24 23.84 -22.70
N ALA A 24 -0.74 24.92 -22.09
CA ALA A 24 -1.29 24.89 -20.74
C ALA A 24 -2.51 23.97 -20.63
N GLY A 25 -3.33 23.85 -21.69
CA GLY A 25 -4.46 22.92 -21.74
C GLY A 25 -4.06 21.44 -21.81
N PHE A 26 -2.86 21.12 -22.32
CA PHE A 26 -2.32 19.75 -22.40
C PHE A 26 -1.44 19.37 -21.20
N ALA A 27 -1.14 20.31 -20.31
CA ALA A 27 -0.33 20.08 -19.13
C ALA A 27 -1.15 19.41 -18.00
N LEU A 28 -1.63 18.20 -18.23
CA LEU A 28 -2.15 17.31 -17.20
C LEU A 28 -1.51 15.94 -17.36
N PRO A 29 -0.34 15.70 -16.72
CA PRO A 29 0.23 14.38 -16.77
C PRO A 29 -0.60 13.43 -15.88
N LYS A 30 -1.12 12.36 -16.50
CA LYS A 30 -1.76 11.24 -15.80
C LYS A 30 -0.69 10.42 -15.06
N PHE A 31 -0.34 10.84 -13.86
CA PHE A 31 0.59 10.12 -12.97
C PHE A 31 -0.10 9.20 -11.94
N THR A 32 -1.42 9.02 -12.03
CA THR A 32 -2.18 8.39 -10.95
C THR A 32 -2.01 6.88 -10.88
N TYR A 33 -1.89 6.19 -12.01
CA TYR A 33 -1.85 4.71 -12.03
C TYR A 33 -0.50 4.13 -11.60
N GLU A 34 0.61 4.61 -12.17
CA GLU A 34 1.95 4.14 -11.80
C GLU A 34 2.30 4.48 -10.35
N TYR A 35 1.77 5.59 -9.84
CA TYR A 35 1.91 5.97 -8.44
C TYR A 35 1.19 4.97 -7.52
N GLN A 36 -0.03 4.56 -7.88
CA GLN A 36 -0.79 3.56 -7.13
C GLN A 36 -0.09 2.20 -7.13
N LYS A 37 0.40 1.72 -8.28
CA LYS A 37 1.19 0.49 -8.37
C LYS A 37 2.47 0.54 -7.54
N SER A 38 3.13 1.70 -7.47
CA SER A 38 4.33 1.87 -6.63
C SER A 38 4.02 1.76 -5.14
N LYS A 39 2.83 2.19 -4.72
CA LYS A 39 2.35 2.03 -3.35
C LYS A 39 2.04 0.57 -3.04
N GLU A 40 1.33 -0.13 -3.90
CA GLU A 40 1.08 -1.58 -3.73
C GLU A 40 2.38 -2.36 -3.60
N ALA A 41 3.35 -2.13 -4.48
CA ALA A 41 4.65 -2.80 -4.42
C ALA A 41 5.39 -2.49 -3.10
N ARG A 42 5.26 -1.27 -2.58
CA ARG A 42 5.83 -0.90 -1.29
C ARG A 42 5.14 -1.62 -0.14
N ALA A 43 3.81 -1.66 -0.13
CA ALA A 43 3.02 -2.35 0.89
C ALA A 43 3.39 -3.84 0.95
N MET A 44 3.44 -4.49 -0.22
CA MET A 44 3.86 -5.89 -0.32
C MET A 44 5.26 -6.14 0.22
N ALA A 45 6.22 -5.24 -0.07
CA ALA A 45 7.59 -5.38 0.43
C ALA A 45 7.68 -5.23 1.96
N GLU A 46 6.95 -4.27 2.53
CA GLU A 46 6.85 -4.05 3.98
C GLU A 46 6.20 -5.27 4.65
N MET A 47 5.04 -5.72 4.16
CA MET A 47 4.34 -6.91 4.67
C MET A 47 5.17 -8.19 4.54
N LYS A 48 5.91 -8.38 3.44
CA LYS A 48 6.81 -9.53 3.29
C LYS A 48 7.93 -9.51 4.32
N THR A 49 8.40 -8.33 4.70
CA THR A 49 9.40 -8.18 5.76
C THR A 49 8.80 -8.61 7.10
N ILE A 50 7.57 -8.18 7.40
CA ILE A 50 6.83 -8.60 8.60
C ILE A 50 6.56 -10.11 8.61
N LYS A 51 6.11 -10.67 7.48
CA LYS A 51 5.94 -12.12 7.30
C LYS A 51 7.21 -12.88 7.67
N ASN A 52 8.36 -12.47 7.15
CA ASN A 52 9.62 -13.15 7.46
C ASN A 52 9.94 -13.11 8.96
N MET A 53 9.54 -12.07 9.69
CA MET A 53 9.71 -12.02 11.15
C MET A 53 8.80 -13.01 11.86
N ILE A 54 7.54 -13.14 11.42
CA ILE A 54 6.56 -14.12 11.92
C ILE A 54 7.10 -15.55 11.71
N GLU A 55 7.56 -15.85 10.49
CA GLU A 55 8.10 -17.17 10.15
C GLU A 55 9.38 -17.49 10.93
N LEU A 56 10.25 -16.49 11.12
CA LEU A 56 11.47 -16.67 11.93
C LEU A 56 11.12 -16.99 13.39
N TYR A 57 10.11 -16.32 13.95
CA TYR A 57 9.64 -16.61 15.31
C TYR A 57 9.09 -18.04 15.43
N ASN A 58 8.32 -18.49 14.44
CA ASN A 58 7.81 -19.86 14.38
C ASN A 58 8.96 -20.88 14.32
N ILE A 59 9.99 -20.64 13.51
CA ILE A 59 11.17 -21.53 13.45
C ILE A 59 11.86 -21.66 14.82
N GLU A 60 11.88 -20.61 15.63
CA GLU A 60 12.53 -20.60 16.94
C GLU A 60 11.67 -21.20 18.07
N ASN A 61 10.34 -21.00 18.02
CA ASN A 61 9.42 -21.32 19.11
C ASN A 61 8.41 -22.44 18.78
N GLU A 62 8.42 -22.95 17.55
CA GLU A 62 7.47 -23.95 17.01
C GLU A 62 5.99 -23.49 17.00
N GLU A 63 5.74 -22.22 17.30
CA GLU A 63 4.42 -21.58 17.34
C GLU A 63 4.50 -20.17 16.74
N TYR A 64 3.42 -19.71 16.11
CA TYR A 64 3.33 -18.31 15.65
C TYR A 64 3.26 -17.35 16.84
N PRO A 65 3.77 -16.11 16.70
CA PRO A 65 3.76 -15.15 17.77
C PRO A 65 2.32 -14.80 18.18
N THR A 66 2.04 -14.77 19.48
CA THR A 66 0.75 -14.24 19.96
C THR A 66 0.62 -12.77 19.56
N THR A 67 -0.59 -12.22 19.66
CA THR A 67 -0.81 -10.79 19.33
C THR A 67 0.16 -9.86 20.06
N GLY A 68 0.51 -10.17 21.31
CA GLY A 68 1.48 -9.39 22.10
C GLY A 68 2.92 -9.59 21.67
N ASP A 69 3.36 -10.84 21.48
CA ASP A 69 4.73 -11.14 21.05
C ASP A 69 5.01 -10.57 19.65
N PHE A 70 4.01 -10.62 18.77
CA PHE A 70 4.08 -10.01 17.44
C PHE A 70 4.34 -8.51 17.54
N GLU A 71 3.61 -7.80 18.40
CA GLU A 71 3.79 -6.37 18.61
C GLU A 71 5.22 -6.04 19.05
N ASP A 72 5.80 -6.84 19.94
CA ASP A 72 7.16 -6.68 20.43
C ASP A 72 8.22 -6.94 19.36
N ILE A 73 8.06 -7.99 18.55
CA ILE A 73 8.96 -8.34 17.44
C ILE A 73 8.99 -7.22 16.39
N VAL A 74 7.82 -6.71 16.02
CA VAL A 74 7.65 -5.74 14.94
C VAL A 74 8.20 -4.37 15.38
N LYS A 75 7.94 -3.95 16.62
CA LYS A 75 8.58 -2.77 17.26
C LYS A 75 10.09 -2.90 17.29
N ALA A 76 10.62 -4.04 17.76
CA ALA A 76 12.08 -4.25 17.85
C ALA A 76 12.79 -4.14 16.49
N ASN A 77 12.08 -4.40 15.39
CA ASN A 77 12.58 -4.29 14.02
C ASN A 77 12.24 -2.96 13.33
N GLY A 78 11.81 -1.95 14.08
CA GLY A 78 11.60 -0.59 13.59
C GLY A 78 10.26 -0.36 12.90
N PHE A 79 9.26 -1.21 13.15
CA PHE A 79 7.87 -1.03 12.74
C PHE A 79 7.02 -0.61 13.96
N ASP A 80 7.48 0.42 14.67
CA ASP A 80 6.92 0.85 15.95
C ASP A 80 5.43 1.24 15.88
N ASP A 81 5.00 1.71 14.70
CA ASP A 81 3.65 2.20 14.42
C ASP A 81 2.86 1.26 13.49
N TRP A 82 3.19 -0.03 13.41
CA TRP A 82 2.56 -0.98 12.47
C TRP A 82 1.02 -1.03 12.57
N GLY A 83 0.49 -0.81 13.78
CA GLY A 83 -0.94 -0.80 14.10
C GLY A 83 -1.55 0.61 14.20
N THR A 84 -0.84 1.65 13.75
CA THR A 84 -1.33 3.04 13.86
C THR A 84 -1.13 3.82 12.55
N THR A 85 -1.93 4.85 12.37
CA THR A 85 -1.88 5.73 11.19
C THR A 85 -0.76 6.79 11.27
N GLU A 86 0.05 6.79 12.34
CA GLU A 86 1.01 7.87 12.66
C GLU A 86 2.43 7.68 12.06
N GLY A 87 2.58 6.87 11.00
CA GLY A 87 3.76 7.00 10.12
C GLY A 87 4.44 5.70 9.66
N LYS A 88 4.02 4.52 10.13
CA LYS A 88 4.48 3.22 9.62
C LYS A 88 3.37 2.20 9.36
N GLY A 89 2.15 2.71 9.18
CA GLY A 89 1.09 1.98 8.49
C GLY A 89 1.40 1.82 7.00
N ASP A 90 0.43 1.29 6.27
CA ASP A 90 0.53 1.06 4.84
C ASP A 90 0.77 2.36 4.03
N PRO A 91 1.10 2.26 2.73
CA PRO A 91 1.36 3.42 1.86
C PRO A 91 0.16 4.36 1.62
N TRP A 92 -1.02 4.00 2.11
CA TRP A 92 -2.24 4.82 2.07
C TRP A 92 -2.57 5.45 3.42
N GLY A 93 -1.87 5.04 4.47
CA GLY A 93 -1.98 5.58 5.82
C GLY A 93 -2.90 4.77 6.73
N ASN A 94 -3.27 3.55 6.35
CA ASN A 94 -4.03 2.62 7.19
C ASN A 94 -3.07 1.73 8.00
N ALA A 95 -3.58 1.11 9.07
CA ALA A 95 -2.77 0.18 9.85
C ALA A 95 -2.59 -1.16 9.12
N TYR A 96 -1.51 -1.86 9.43
CA TYR A 96 -1.44 -3.29 9.15
C TYR A 96 -2.20 -4.05 10.23
N HIS A 97 -2.78 -5.18 9.85
CA HIS A 97 -3.57 -6.01 10.74
C HIS A 97 -2.97 -7.40 10.86
N TYR A 98 -2.88 -7.90 12.08
CA TYR A 98 -2.40 -9.23 12.38
C TYR A 98 -3.40 -9.95 13.28
N GLN A 99 -3.70 -11.21 12.95
CA GLN A 99 -4.56 -12.06 13.75
C GLN A 99 -3.97 -13.47 13.84
N VAL A 100 -4.05 -14.03 15.05
CA VAL A 100 -3.61 -15.38 15.38
C VAL A 100 -4.57 -15.98 16.40
N ASN A 101 -4.65 -17.30 16.46
CA ASN A 101 -5.35 -17.98 17.54
C ASN A 101 -4.45 -18.06 18.78
N ASP A 102 -4.63 -17.15 19.74
CA ASP A 102 -3.80 -17.07 20.96
C ASP A 102 -3.84 -18.33 21.84
N THR A 103 -4.82 -19.23 21.66
CA THR A 103 -4.90 -20.49 22.44
C THR A 103 -4.11 -21.63 21.79
N SER A 104 -3.89 -21.57 20.48
CA SER A 104 -3.13 -22.55 19.71
C SER A 104 -2.61 -21.83 18.46
N PRO A 105 -1.42 -21.20 18.53
CA PRO A 105 -0.91 -20.31 17.48
C PRO A 105 -0.38 -21.09 16.26
N SER A 106 -1.26 -21.86 15.61
CA SER A 106 -0.92 -22.69 14.45
C SER A 106 -1.26 -22.04 13.11
N GLU A 107 -2.05 -20.96 13.12
CA GLU A 107 -2.52 -20.26 11.92
C GLU A 107 -2.52 -18.75 12.20
N TYR A 108 -2.09 -17.95 11.21
CA TYR A 108 -2.15 -16.49 11.28
C TYR A 108 -2.64 -15.90 9.96
N ALA A 109 -3.14 -14.66 10.06
CA ALA A 109 -3.45 -13.80 8.93
C ALA A 109 -2.81 -12.43 9.14
N LEU A 110 -2.19 -11.88 8.10
CA LEU A 110 -1.63 -10.53 8.05
C LEU A 110 -2.24 -9.81 6.84
N TRP A 111 -2.90 -8.67 7.05
CA TRP A 111 -3.52 -7.93 5.94
C TRP A 111 -3.34 -6.40 6.02
N SER A 112 -3.55 -5.75 4.88
CA SER A 112 -3.67 -4.30 4.71
C SER A 112 -4.93 -4.02 3.89
N GLU A 113 -5.69 -3.00 4.29
CA GLU A 113 -6.96 -2.58 3.67
C GLU A 113 -6.78 -1.76 2.38
N GLY A 114 -5.55 -1.73 1.84
CA GLY A 114 -5.26 -1.10 0.55
C GLY A 114 -5.54 0.40 0.49
N ALA A 115 -5.80 0.91 -0.70
CA ALA A 115 -6.11 2.31 -0.94
C ALA A 115 -7.52 2.70 -0.52
N SER A 116 -8.45 1.75 -0.51
CA SER A 116 -9.83 2.00 -0.14
C SER A 116 -10.00 2.13 1.37
N GLY A 117 -9.16 1.47 2.17
CA GLY A 117 -9.35 1.37 3.62
C GLY A 117 -10.58 0.52 3.99
N ASP A 118 -11.01 -0.33 3.06
CA ASP A 118 -12.10 -1.29 3.17
C ASP A 118 -11.64 -2.58 2.46
N SER A 119 -12.39 -3.69 2.60
CA SER A 119 -12.06 -5.01 2.04
C SER A 119 -11.98 -5.11 0.50
N GLY A 120 -11.99 -4.00 -0.23
CA GLY A 120 -12.11 -3.98 -1.70
C GLY A 120 -10.79 -4.18 -2.44
N ASP A 121 -9.67 -3.82 -1.81
CA ASP A 121 -8.32 -3.90 -2.38
C ASP A 121 -7.29 -4.44 -1.39
N ASP A 122 -7.73 -5.39 -0.56
CA ASP A 122 -6.93 -5.97 0.51
C ASP A 122 -5.73 -6.74 -0.02
N ILE A 123 -4.59 -6.56 0.65
CA ILE A 123 -3.39 -7.37 0.48
C ILE A 123 -3.32 -8.32 1.67
N ILE A 124 -3.44 -9.62 1.43
CA ILE A 124 -3.56 -10.63 2.49
C ILE A 124 -2.41 -11.65 2.37
N PHE A 125 -1.69 -11.86 3.47
CA PHE A 125 -0.77 -12.98 3.66
C PHE A 125 -1.34 -13.95 4.68
N THR A 126 -1.33 -15.23 4.33
CA THR A 126 -1.70 -16.35 5.21
C THR A 126 -0.47 -17.20 5.50
N HIS A 127 -0.59 -18.13 6.45
CA HIS A 127 0.47 -19.08 6.75
C HIS A 127 0.75 -20.06 5.59
N GLU A 128 -0.24 -20.33 4.74
CA GLU A 128 -0.16 -21.34 3.67
C GLU A 128 0.46 -20.78 2.38
N ASP A 129 0.34 -19.46 2.16
CA ASP A 129 0.66 -18.82 0.90
C ASP A 129 1.95 -17.98 0.98
N ASP A 130 2.89 -18.24 0.06
CA ASP A 130 4.11 -17.45 -0.09
C ASP A 130 3.92 -16.12 -0.81
N ASP A 131 2.89 -16.05 -1.66
CA ASP A 131 2.49 -14.86 -2.39
C ASP A 131 1.23 -14.24 -1.77
N PRO A 132 1.11 -12.89 -1.74
CA PRO A 132 -0.07 -12.25 -1.20
C PRO A 132 -1.30 -12.51 -2.08
N ILE A 133 -2.44 -12.73 -1.45
CA ILE A 133 -3.75 -12.71 -2.07
C ILE A 133 -4.18 -11.24 -2.17
N MET A 134 -4.53 -10.77 -3.37
CA MET A 134 -4.99 -9.40 -3.60
C MET A 134 -6.49 -9.46 -3.92
N GLU A 135 -7.35 -8.95 -3.04
CA GLU A 135 -8.77 -8.79 -3.40
C GLU A 135 -8.91 -7.62 -4.39
N GLY A 136 -9.73 -7.78 -5.43
CA GLY A 136 -9.99 -6.72 -6.42
C GLY A 136 -9.27 -6.85 -7.77
N ASP A 137 -8.32 -7.78 -7.93
CA ASP A 137 -7.88 -8.21 -9.27
C ASP A 137 -8.91 -9.21 -9.80
N SER A 138 -9.68 -8.82 -10.82
CA SER A 138 -10.80 -9.60 -11.39
C SER A 138 -10.41 -10.97 -11.97
N ASP A 139 -9.13 -11.34 -11.91
CA ASP A 139 -8.55 -12.53 -12.53
C ASP A 139 -8.01 -13.55 -11.51
N SER A 140 -8.19 -13.37 -10.20
CA SER A 140 -7.75 -14.35 -9.19
C SER A 140 -8.92 -14.99 -8.41
N ASP A 141 -9.45 -16.08 -8.97
CA ASP A 141 -10.37 -17.01 -8.30
C ASP A 141 -9.63 -17.84 -7.21
N VAL A 142 -9.04 -17.19 -6.20
CA VAL A 142 -8.36 -17.90 -5.11
C VAL A 142 -9.03 -17.57 -3.77
N SER A 143 -9.86 -18.53 -3.35
CA SER A 143 -10.22 -18.82 -1.96
C SER A 143 -10.82 -17.66 -1.13
N SER A 144 -11.99 -17.19 -1.56
CA SER A 144 -12.94 -16.40 -0.76
C SER A 144 -13.54 -17.14 0.46
N GLY A 145 -12.99 -18.31 0.83
CA GLY A 145 -13.51 -19.16 1.91
C GLY A 145 -12.95 -18.87 3.29
N LEU A 146 -11.66 -18.50 3.40
CA LEU A 146 -11.01 -18.25 4.70
C LEU A 146 -11.00 -16.76 5.09
N ALA A 147 -10.94 -15.85 4.11
CA ALA A 147 -11.05 -14.41 4.33
C ALA A 147 -12.45 -14.00 4.84
N ASN A 148 -13.51 -14.59 4.28
CA ASN A 148 -14.88 -14.27 4.71
C ASN A 148 -15.19 -14.73 6.14
N GLU A 149 -14.53 -15.76 6.67
CA GLU A 149 -14.82 -16.24 8.04
C GLU A 149 -14.01 -15.52 9.12
N SER A 150 -12.88 -14.92 8.75
CA SER A 150 -12.06 -14.06 9.62
C SER A 150 -12.57 -12.62 9.64
N VAL A 151 -13.02 -12.07 8.50
CA VAL A 151 -13.66 -10.74 8.40
C VAL A 151 -15.10 -10.72 8.95
N SER A 152 -15.87 -11.82 8.81
CA SER A 152 -17.26 -11.90 9.34
C SER A 152 -17.35 -11.84 10.87
N LYS A 153 -16.29 -12.26 11.59
CA LYS A 153 -16.32 -12.31 13.07
C LYS A 153 -16.16 -10.94 13.74
N THR A 154 -15.91 -9.86 13.01
CA THR A 154 -15.75 -8.50 13.57
C THR A 154 -16.99 -7.61 13.43
N THR A 155 -18.09 -8.09 12.85
CA THR A 155 -19.34 -7.32 12.65
C THR A 155 -20.53 -7.85 13.47
N SER A 156 -20.30 -8.22 14.74
CA SER A 156 -21.38 -8.43 15.73
C SER A 156 -20.96 -8.05 17.14
#